data_AF-A0AAV4ZTX7-F1
#
_entry.id   AF-A0AAV4ZTX7-F1
#
_cell.length_a   1.000
_cell.length_b   1.000
_cell.length_c   1.000
_cell.angle_alpha   90.00
_cell.angle_beta   90.00
_cell.angle_gamma   90.00
#
_symmetry.space_group_name_H-M   'P 1'
#
loop_
_entity.id
_entity.type
_entity.pdbx_description
1 polymer ?
#
loop_
_entity_poly.entity_id
_entity_poly.type
_entity_poly.pdbx_seq_one_letter_code
_entity_poly.pdbx_strand_id
1 'polypeptide(L)'
;MSRFLYSDSLDMLDPGYDFGEERHARGRTDPFNGDVFAHEFFDKPPYDGILLSYATVGHPGGPAAGGRYPLGRQMRLRREGAHRFFRFGDTPPEWMMMGDCGSLSYARDAVPRWGVGAILDFYEDCRFTHGCSLDHVIFGFDQTVPGLSGGTEQDRFRFDVTLENADAFLRGARSLSGFEPVGVVQGWSPGSMAEAARRLVAMGYGYLALGGMVPLKVPQIKLALQAVRDAAPDVRLHVLGFAKADNIQEFDGFGIDSFDTTSPVLRAFKDAKANYFLRGDDGGMEYYTAIRIPQAIVNRDLNNLSRSGLVLQEDLQIMEADALRAVRGYAAGLVGLDAAIDAVMTYADAGIDDGDARAEGARSTLPGAASRAGLRARYERTLLSRCWERCACRACSEIGVEVVLYRGRQRTQRRGFHNLETYHSLVRDLRCEAVPEAAPRHPAPLC
;
A
#
# COMPACT_ATOMS: atom_id res chain seq x y z
N MET A 1 -14.81 15.35 3.02
CA MET A 1 -14.51 13.98 2.55
C MET A 1 -13.12 13.63 3.02
N SER A 2 -12.90 12.39 3.45
CA SER A 2 -11.58 11.91 3.87
C SER A 2 -10.64 11.80 2.67
N ARG A 3 -9.35 12.12 2.84
CA ARG A 3 -8.33 11.99 1.78
C ARG A 3 -7.60 10.65 1.89
N PHE A 4 -7.53 9.92 0.78
CA PHE A 4 -6.73 8.70 0.67
C PHE A 4 -5.31 9.04 0.16
N LEU A 5 -4.29 8.74 0.96
CA LEU A 5 -2.88 8.88 0.56
C LEU A 5 -2.30 7.53 0.12
N TYR A 6 -1.70 7.48 -1.06
CA TYR A 6 -0.96 6.29 -1.48
C TYR A 6 0.48 6.36 -0.96
N SER A 7 0.92 5.35 -0.21
CA SER A 7 2.30 5.29 0.31
C SER A 7 3.27 4.76 -0.76
N ASP A 8 3.55 5.58 -1.78
CA ASP A 8 4.28 5.19 -3.00
C ASP A 8 5.75 4.81 -2.74
N SER A 9 6.24 3.79 -3.46
CA SER A 9 7.63 3.33 -3.39
C SER A 9 8.37 3.28 -4.74
N LEU A 10 8.08 4.24 -5.63
CA LEU A 10 8.41 4.29 -7.06
C LEU A 10 7.65 3.26 -7.88
N ASP A 11 6.35 3.15 -7.59
CA ASP A 11 5.48 2.22 -8.27
C ASP A 11 5.07 2.79 -9.65
N MET A 12 5.86 2.44 -10.66
CA MET A 12 5.65 2.83 -12.06
C MET A 12 5.48 1.62 -12.99
N LEU A 13 4.83 1.84 -14.13
CA LEU A 13 4.65 0.85 -15.18
C LEU A 13 5.09 1.37 -16.56
N ASP A 14 5.49 0.44 -17.43
CA ASP A 14 5.82 0.74 -18.82
C ASP A 14 4.52 0.72 -19.64
N PRO A 15 4.05 1.87 -20.16
CA PRO A 15 2.81 1.94 -20.94
C PRO A 15 2.91 1.17 -22.27
N GLY A 16 4.12 1.01 -22.83
CA GLY A 16 4.36 0.33 -24.10
C GLY A 16 4.85 -1.12 -23.97
N TYR A 17 4.66 -1.75 -22.81
CA TYR A 17 5.06 -3.15 -22.61
C TYR A 17 4.29 -4.11 -23.52
N ASP A 18 5.03 -4.98 -24.22
CA ASP A 18 4.47 -6.04 -25.06
C ASP A 18 4.20 -7.30 -24.22
N PHE A 19 2.93 -7.57 -23.97
CA PHE A 19 2.47 -8.74 -23.22
C PHE A 19 2.48 -10.04 -24.04
N GLY A 20 2.55 -9.95 -25.37
CA GLY A 20 2.73 -11.10 -26.25
C GLY A 20 4.14 -11.64 -26.14
N GLU A 21 5.12 -10.74 -26.29
CA GLU A 21 6.55 -11.08 -26.33
C GLU A 21 7.27 -10.99 -24.97
N GLU A 22 6.59 -10.50 -23.93
CA GLU A 22 7.15 -10.25 -22.58
C GLU A 22 8.34 -9.28 -22.59
N ARG A 23 8.20 -8.16 -23.31
CA ARG A 23 9.30 -7.20 -23.51
C ARG A 23 8.87 -5.76 -23.26
N HIS A 24 9.80 -5.00 -22.70
CA HIS A 24 9.68 -3.56 -22.56
C HIS A 24 9.71 -2.83 -23.90
N ALA A 25 9.14 -1.62 -23.92
CA ALA A 25 9.14 -0.75 -25.09
C ALA A 25 10.58 -0.53 -25.62
N ARG A 26 10.74 -0.54 -26.95
CA ARG A 26 12.04 -0.28 -27.58
C ARG A 26 12.55 1.12 -27.20
N GLY A 27 13.84 1.22 -26.87
CA GLY A 27 14.45 2.49 -26.48
C GLY A 27 14.22 2.91 -25.03
N ARG A 28 13.54 2.09 -24.22
CA ARG A 28 13.43 2.30 -22.77
C ARG A 28 14.81 2.16 -22.11
N THR A 29 15.37 3.27 -21.64
CA THR A 29 16.68 3.31 -20.96
C THR A 29 16.55 3.40 -19.44
N ASP A 30 15.76 4.35 -18.95
CA ASP A 30 15.53 4.61 -17.54
C ASP A 30 14.03 4.56 -17.21
N PRO A 31 13.58 3.59 -16.38
CA PRO A 31 12.17 3.47 -15.98
C PRO A 31 11.59 4.79 -15.50
N PHE A 32 12.33 5.59 -14.72
CA PHE A 32 11.75 6.80 -14.13
C PHE A 32 11.34 7.85 -15.16
N ASN A 33 12.02 7.91 -16.32
CA ASN A 33 11.72 8.93 -17.33
C ASN A 33 10.70 8.43 -18.37
N GLY A 34 10.54 7.12 -18.54
CA GLY A 34 9.65 6.53 -19.55
C GLY A 34 8.42 5.80 -19.01
N ASP A 35 8.47 5.35 -17.75
CA ASP A 35 7.35 4.71 -17.07
C ASP A 35 6.48 5.76 -16.38
N VAL A 36 5.21 5.43 -16.20
CA VAL A 36 4.19 6.31 -15.64
C VAL A 36 3.76 5.85 -14.24
N PHE A 37 3.49 6.81 -13.36
CA PHE A 37 2.85 6.58 -12.06
C PHE A 37 1.35 6.32 -12.23
N ALA A 38 0.68 5.82 -11.18
CA ALA A 38 -0.75 5.53 -11.24
C ALA A 38 -1.61 6.76 -11.58
N HIS A 39 -1.27 7.94 -11.04
CA HIS A 39 -1.98 9.20 -11.32
C HIS A 39 -1.71 9.75 -12.73
N GLU A 40 -0.65 9.32 -13.40
CA GLU A 40 -0.38 9.62 -14.82
C GLU A 40 -1.04 8.58 -15.75
N PHE A 41 -1.24 7.36 -15.24
CA PHE A 41 -1.79 6.26 -16.01
C PHE A 41 -3.31 6.41 -16.22
N PHE A 42 -4.05 6.82 -15.19
CA PHE A 42 -5.50 7.01 -15.28
C PHE A 42 -5.89 8.46 -15.60
N ASP A 43 -7.06 8.65 -16.23
CA ASP A 43 -7.62 9.99 -16.49
C ASP A 43 -7.94 10.75 -15.19
N LYS A 44 -8.30 10.00 -14.14
CA LYS A 44 -8.52 10.52 -12.79
C LYS A 44 -7.55 9.83 -11.83
N PRO A 45 -6.82 10.60 -11.02
CA PRO A 45 -5.89 10.01 -10.06
C PRO A 45 -6.60 9.09 -9.05
N PRO A 46 -6.03 7.89 -8.75
CA PRO A 46 -6.69 6.88 -7.91
C PRO A 46 -6.40 7.08 -6.41
N TYR A 47 -6.14 8.31 -5.99
CA TYR A 47 -5.84 8.73 -4.61
C TYR A 47 -5.78 10.27 -4.56
N ASP A 48 -5.77 10.85 -3.35
CA ASP A 48 -5.84 12.30 -3.10
C ASP A 48 -4.50 12.89 -2.63
N GLY A 49 -3.46 12.07 -2.55
CA GLY A 49 -2.11 12.46 -2.13
C GLY A 49 -1.15 11.29 -2.05
N ILE A 50 0.09 11.59 -1.66
CA ILE A 50 1.15 10.60 -1.45
C ILE A 50 1.70 10.75 -0.03
N LEU A 51 1.93 9.61 0.61
CA LEU A 51 2.75 9.53 1.82
C LEU A 51 4.12 8.95 1.47
N LEU A 52 5.20 9.64 1.84
CA LEU A 52 6.56 9.18 1.59
C LEU A 52 7.36 9.07 2.89
N SER A 53 7.79 7.84 3.15
CA SER A 53 8.55 7.51 4.36
C SER A 53 10.05 7.75 4.16
N TYR A 54 10.68 8.41 5.13
CA TYR A 54 12.11 8.67 5.14
C TYR A 54 12.92 7.38 5.08
N ALA A 55 12.48 6.33 5.80
CA ALA A 55 13.09 5.00 5.74
C ALA A 55 13.01 4.36 4.33
N THR A 56 11.94 4.65 3.56
CA THR A 56 11.82 4.14 2.18
C THR A 56 12.71 4.91 1.21
N VAL A 57 12.88 6.23 1.38
CA VAL A 57 13.77 7.03 0.54
C VAL A 57 15.24 6.73 0.86
N GLY A 58 15.59 6.67 2.15
CA GLY A 58 16.96 6.53 2.62
C GLY A 58 17.66 7.87 2.84
N HIS A 59 18.85 7.79 3.44
CA HIS A 59 19.68 8.95 3.80
C HIS A 59 20.98 8.97 2.98
N PRO A 60 21.29 10.08 2.28
CA PRO A 60 22.58 10.25 1.63
C PRO A 60 23.75 10.21 2.63
N GLY A 61 24.75 9.35 2.39
CA GLY A 61 26.02 9.38 3.13
C GLY A 61 26.06 8.63 4.47
N GLY A 62 24.96 8.00 4.90
CA GLY A 62 24.94 7.16 6.11
C GLY A 62 25.36 5.71 5.85
N PRO A 63 26.30 5.13 6.62
CA PRO A 63 26.50 3.68 6.62
C PRO A 63 25.37 3.02 7.42
N ALA A 64 24.64 2.10 6.78
CA ALA A 64 23.54 1.30 7.33
C ALA A 64 22.15 1.96 7.46
N ALA A 65 21.49 2.24 6.33
CA ALA A 65 20.03 2.03 6.12
C ALA A 65 19.67 2.30 4.64
N GLY A 66 19.91 1.31 3.78
CA GLY A 66 19.59 1.41 2.36
C GLY A 66 18.09 1.52 2.12
N GLY A 67 17.60 2.75 1.93
CA GLY A 67 16.27 2.98 1.38
C GLY A 67 16.12 2.33 -0.01
N ARG A 68 14.90 2.22 -0.50
CA ARG A 68 14.58 1.66 -1.82
C ARG A 68 15.04 2.56 -2.97
N TYR A 69 15.26 3.85 -2.71
CA TYR A 69 15.61 4.80 -3.75
C TYR A 69 17.12 4.78 -4.02
N PRO A 70 17.56 4.62 -5.27
CA PRO A 70 18.95 4.85 -5.64
C PRO A 70 19.41 6.26 -5.27
N LEU A 71 20.69 6.46 -4.97
CA LEU A 71 21.23 7.76 -4.52
C LEU A 71 20.85 8.92 -5.45
N GLY A 72 20.93 8.71 -6.78
CA GLY A 72 20.52 9.72 -7.76
C GLY A 72 19.05 10.13 -7.65
N ARG A 73 18.16 9.21 -7.24
CA ARG A 73 16.73 9.50 -6.99
C ARG A 73 16.52 10.25 -5.70
N GLN A 74 17.24 9.89 -4.65
CA GLN A 74 17.20 10.62 -3.38
C GLN A 74 17.60 12.09 -3.59
N MET A 75 18.70 12.32 -4.30
CA MET A 75 19.19 13.68 -4.62
C MET A 75 18.21 14.44 -5.50
N ARG A 76 17.65 13.78 -6.52
CA ARG A 76 16.66 14.40 -7.40
C ARG A 76 15.40 14.81 -6.64
N LEU A 77 14.88 13.93 -5.77
CA LEU A 77 13.71 14.21 -4.93
C LEU A 77 13.93 15.44 -4.04
N ARG A 78 15.05 15.49 -3.32
CA ARG A 78 15.40 16.64 -2.45
C ARG A 78 15.61 17.94 -3.22
N ARG A 79 16.16 17.85 -4.44
CA ARG A 79 16.39 19.05 -5.27
C ARG A 79 15.10 19.59 -5.90
N GLU A 80 14.24 18.70 -6.38
CA GLU A 80 13.05 19.06 -7.16
C GLU A 80 11.80 19.26 -6.28
N GLY A 81 11.76 18.65 -5.09
CA GLY A 81 10.58 18.53 -4.25
C GLY A 81 9.66 17.39 -4.71
N ALA A 82 8.88 16.82 -3.78
CA ALA A 82 8.03 15.66 -3.99
C ALA A 82 7.03 15.87 -5.15
N HIS A 83 6.36 17.02 -5.17
CA HIS A 83 5.36 17.33 -6.20
C HIS A 83 5.92 17.21 -7.62
N ARG A 84 7.07 17.85 -7.88
CA ARG A 84 7.73 17.82 -9.19
C ARG A 84 8.37 16.47 -9.48
N PHE A 85 8.96 15.83 -8.47
CA PHE A 85 9.59 14.51 -8.59
C PHE A 85 8.59 13.45 -9.05
N PHE A 86 7.38 13.45 -8.48
CA PHE A 86 6.29 12.56 -8.86
C PHE A 86 5.49 13.04 -10.07
N ARG A 87 5.83 14.20 -10.66
CA ARG A 87 5.22 14.74 -11.88
C ARG A 87 3.72 15.06 -11.78
N PHE A 88 3.28 15.59 -10.65
CA PHE A 88 1.90 16.07 -10.45
C PHE A 88 1.52 17.35 -11.25
N GLY A 89 2.24 17.69 -12.33
CA GLY A 89 1.99 18.87 -13.15
C GLY A 89 2.17 20.22 -12.43
N ASP A 90 1.58 21.29 -12.98
CA ASP A 90 1.65 22.67 -12.47
C ASP A 90 0.33 23.16 -11.82
N THR A 91 -0.59 22.27 -11.41
CA THR A 91 -1.89 22.61 -10.76
C THR A 91 -2.46 21.50 -9.87
N PRO A 92 -3.11 21.76 -8.70
CA PRO A 92 -2.91 22.83 -7.70
C PRO A 92 -2.29 22.29 -6.37
N PRO A 93 -1.92 23.18 -5.42
CA PRO A 93 -1.38 22.89 -4.06
C PRO A 93 -2.26 22.05 -3.11
N GLU A 94 -3.36 21.46 -3.60
CA GLU A 94 -4.31 20.70 -2.78
C GLU A 94 -3.86 19.25 -2.52
N TRP A 95 -2.95 18.75 -3.36
CA TRP A 95 -2.38 17.41 -3.25
C TRP A 95 -1.59 17.27 -1.96
N MET A 96 -2.08 16.38 -1.09
CA MET A 96 -1.43 16.16 0.20
C MET A 96 -0.15 15.33 -0.02
N MET A 97 0.99 16.02 0.01
CA MET A 97 2.31 15.40 0.03
C MET A 97 2.74 15.31 1.49
N MET A 98 2.64 14.11 2.07
CA MET A 98 2.90 13.87 3.48
C MET A 98 4.21 13.12 3.69
N GLY A 99 5.07 13.66 4.55
CA GLY A 99 6.26 12.97 5.03
C GLY A 99 5.97 12.04 6.21
N ASP A 100 6.62 10.88 6.22
CA ASP A 100 6.63 9.93 7.35
C ASP A 100 8.08 9.59 7.74
N CYS A 101 8.33 9.24 8.99
CA CYS A 101 9.66 8.87 9.48
C CYS A 101 9.99 7.39 9.27
N GLY A 102 8.98 6.53 9.06
CA GLY A 102 9.16 5.12 8.78
C GLY A 102 9.36 4.25 10.01
N SER A 103 8.63 4.53 11.09
CA SER A 103 8.74 3.85 12.38
C SER A 103 8.57 2.33 12.32
N LEU A 104 7.86 1.81 11.33
CA LEU A 104 7.77 0.37 11.06
C LEU A 104 9.13 -0.28 10.73
N SER A 105 10.05 0.43 10.07
CA SER A 105 11.36 -0.10 9.66
C SER A 105 12.34 -0.31 10.83
N TYR A 106 12.09 0.37 11.94
CA TYR A 106 12.88 0.33 13.16
C TYR A 106 12.05 -0.03 14.39
N ALA A 107 10.91 -0.69 14.19
CA ALA A 107 10.02 -1.11 15.27
C ALA A 107 10.67 -2.08 16.27
N ARG A 108 11.79 -2.72 15.90
CA ARG A 108 12.56 -3.64 16.76
C ARG A 108 13.75 -2.97 17.43
N ASP A 109 14.07 -1.74 17.05
CA ASP A 109 15.15 -0.99 17.65
C ASP A 109 14.72 -0.51 19.04
N ALA A 110 15.71 -0.23 19.91
CA ALA A 110 15.44 0.25 21.26
C ALA A 110 15.02 1.73 21.27
N VAL A 111 15.55 2.51 20.32
CA VAL A 111 15.34 3.95 20.17
C VAL A 111 15.09 4.30 18.69
N PRO A 112 14.48 5.46 18.38
CA PRO A 112 14.33 5.90 17.00
C PRO A 112 15.67 5.98 16.26
N ARG A 113 15.67 5.63 14.97
CA ARG A 113 16.91 5.65 14.13
C ARG A 113 17.36 7.05 13.75
N TRP A 114 16.44 7.99 13.73
CA TRP A 114 16.65 9.32 13.17
C TRP A 114 16.60 10.37 14.27
N GLY A 115 17.26 11.50 14.06
CA GLY A 115 17.04 12.69 14.89
C GLY A 115 15.92 13.55 14.31
N VAL A 116 15.25 14.33 15.16
CA VAL A 116 14.19 15.27 14.76
C VAL A 116 14.67 16.23 13.67
N GLY A 117 15.90 16.76 13.78
CA GLY A 117 16.48 17.65 12.76
C GLY A 117 16.57 17.02 11.37
N ALA A 118 17.04 15.77 11.29
CA ALA A 118 17.15 15.06 10.00
C ALA A 118 15.77 14.81 9.34
N ILE A 119 14.72 14.65 10.14
CA ILE A 119 13.34 14.53 9.64
C ILE A 119 12.84 15.88 9.11
N LEU A 120 13.09 16.96 9.83
CA LEU A 120 12.74 18.32 9.39
C LEU A 120 13.47 18.68 8.10
N ASP A 121 14.79 18.44 8.02
CA ASP A 121 15.59 18.67 6.81
C ASP A 121 15.04 17.86 5.63
N PHE A 122 14.67 16.60 5.86
CA PHE A 122 14.04 15.77 4.83
C PHE A 122 12.71 16.36 4.35
N TYR A 123 11.87 16.86 5.26
CA TYR A 123 10.57 17.42 4.90
C TYR A 123 10.67 18.76 4.18
N GLU A 124 11.61 19.61 4.60
CA GLU A 124 11.92 20.87 3.94
C GLU A 124 12.50 20.65 2.53
N ASP A 125 13.55 19.83 2.42
CA ASP A 125 14.17 19.50 1.13
C ASP A 125 13.14 18.96 0.14
N CYS A 126 12.29 18.02 0.59
CA CYS A 126 11.28 17.41 -0.25
C CYS A 126 10.04 18.30 -0.44
N ARG A 127 9.95 19.45 0.22
CA ARG A 127 8.84 20.40 0.13
C ARG A 127 7.49 19.73 0.39
N PHE A 128 7.43 18.91 1.44
CA PHE A 128 6.16 18.31 1.84
C PHE A 128 5.18 19.38 2.34
N THR A 129 3.90 19.10 2.16
CA THR A 129 2.81 19.94 2.68
C THR A 129 2.47 19.58 4.13
N HIS A 130 2.66 18.31 4.50
CA HIS A 130 2.36 17.76 5.81
C HIS A 130 3.50 16.84 6.24
N GLY A 131 3.72 16.63 7.53
CA GLY A 131 4.70 15.62 7.96
C GLY A 131 4.52 15.17 9.39
N CYS A 132 4.65 13.86 9.59
CA CYS A 132 4.52 13.21 10.89
C CYS A 132 5.74 13.53 11.77
N SER A 133 5.49 13.90 13.02
CA SER A 133 6.53 13.99 14.04
C SER A 133 7.24 12.64 14.19
N LEU A 134 8.55 12.66 14.45
CA LEU A 134 9.34 11.44 14.67
C LEU A 134 8.76 10.62 15.83
N ASP A 135 8.30 9.41 15.54
CA ASP A 135 7.68 8.51 16.51
C ASP A 135 8.46 7.20 16.69
N HIS A 136 8.07 6.45 17.71
CA HIS A 136 8.45 5.06 17.86
C HIS A 136 7.21 4.17 18.02
N VAL A 137 6.97 3.31 17.03
CA VAL A 137 5.72 2.53 16.97
C VAL A 137 5.49 1.62 18.18
N ILE A 138 4.27 1.66 18.70
CA ILE A 138 3.74 0.76 19.73
C ILE A 138 2.72 -0.16 19.07
N PHE A 139 2.90 -1.48 19.19
CA PHE A 139 1.96 -2.47 18.64
C PHE A 139 1.05 -3.10 19.69
N GLY A 140 1.40 -2.98 20.97
CA GLY A 140 0.52 -3.44 22.05
C GLY A 140 -0.82 -2.71 21.97
N PHE A 141 -1.92 -3.41 22.24
CA PHE A 141 -3.23 -2.78 22.38
C PHE A 141 -4.12 -3.60 23.31
N ASP A 142 -4.11 -3.22 24.58
CA ASP A 142 -4.96 -3.77 25.62
C ASP A 142 -6.16 -2.84 25.84
N GLN A 143 -7.33 -3.30 25.42
CA GLN A 143 -8.58 -2.56 25.54
C GLN A 143 -9.19 -2.62 26.94
N THR A 144 -8.61 -3.40 27.87
CA THR A 144 -9.14 -3.60 29.22
C THR A 144 -8.51 -2.68 30.27
N VAL A 145 -7.36 -2.07 29.96
CA VAL A 145 -6.63 -1.23 30.92
C VAL A 145 -7.10 0.23 30.86
N PRO A 146 -7.42 0.85 32.01
CA PRO A 146 -7.88 2.22 32.07
C PRO A 146 -6.71 3.22 32.09
N GLY A 147 -6.90 4.35 31.40
CA GLY A 147 -5.94 5.46 31.39
C GLY A 147 -4.54 5.03 30.92
N LEU A 148 -3.52 5.43 31.68
CA LEU A 148 -2.11 5.09 31.45
C LEU A 148 -1.67 3.78 32.12
N SER A 149 -2.60 2.99 32.65
CA SER A 149 -2.26 1.71 33.28
C SER A 149 -1.81 0.69 32.22
N GLY A 150 -1.06 -0.34 32.63
CA GLY A 150 -0.56 -1.37 31.74
C GLY A 150 0.66 -0.94 30.91
N GLY A 151 0.78 -1.51 29.71
CA GLY A 151 1.93 -1.33 28.82
C GLY A 151 3.19 -2.05 29.32
N THR A 152 4.07 -2.43 28.41
CA THR A 152 5.42 -2.87 28.80
C THR A 152 6.29 -1.65 29.14
N GLU A 153 7.46 -1.88 29.73
CA GLU A 153 8.46 -0.82 29.94
C GLU A 153 8.86 -0.17 28.61
N GLN A 154 9.03 -0.99 27.57
CA GLN A 154 9.33 -0.51 26.23
C GLN A 154 8.18 0.32 25.64
N ASP A 155 6.91 -0.05 25.86
CA ASP A 155 5.77 0.74 25.36
C ASP A 155 5.71 2.11 26.03
N ARG A 156 5.92 2.17 27.35
CA ARG A 156 5.99 3.45 28.09
C ARG A 156 7.15 4.32 27.62
N PHE A 157 8.33 3.74 27.45
CA PHE A 157 9.48 4.45 26.89
C PHE A 157 9.18 5.02 25.49
N ARG A 158 8.56 4.21 24.62
CA ARG A 158 8.19 4.62 23.26
C ARG A 158 7.15 5.73 23.24
N PHE A 159 6.23 5.71 24.19
CA PHE A 159 5.23 6.75 24.36
C PHE A 159 5.89 8.08 24.76
N ASP A 160 6.76 8.06 25.76
CA ASP A 160 7.44 9.25 26.25
C ASP A 160 8.37 9.85 25.17
N VAL A 161 9.21 9.03 24.54
CA VAL A 161 10.13 9.51 23.48
C VAL A 161 9.37 10.05 22.27
N THR A 162 8.19 9.48 21.94
CA THR A 162 7.35 10.00 20.85
C THR A 162 6.83 11.40 21.17
N LEU A 163 6.39 11.65 22.41
CA LEU A 163 5.92 12.96 22.85
C LEU A 163 7.06 13.98 22.96
N GLU A 164 8.23 13.58 23.47
CA GLU A 164 9.44 14.43 23.51
C GLU A 164 9.89 14.84 22.11
N ASN A 165 9.92 13.88 21.18
CA ASN A 165 10.23 14.15 19.78
C ASN A 165 9.18 15.05 19.12
N ALA A 166 7.89 14.86 19.42
CA ALA A 166 6.82 15.69 18.90
C ALA A 166 6.95 17.15 19.38
N ASP A 167 7.32 17.38 20.63
CA ASP A 167 7.55 18.73 21.16
C ASP A 167 8.76 19.42 20.46
N ALA A 168 9.88 18.70 20.30
CA ALA A 168 11.03 19.20 19.56
C ALA A 168 10.72 19.43 18.07
N PHE A 169 9.98 18.52 17.45
CA PHE A 169 9.57 18.60 16.05
C PHE A 169 8.67 19.82 15.81
N LEU A 170 7.69 20.06 16.70
CA LEU A 170 6.78 21.19 16.56
C LEU A 170 7.51 22.53 16.64
N ARG A 171 8.53 22.64 17.50
CA ARG A 171 9.38 23.85 17.56
C ARG A 171 10.13 24.07 16.26
N GLY A 172 10.77 23.02 15.72
CA GLY A 172 11.52 23.11 14.47
C GLY A 172 10.62 23.35 13.25
N ALA A 173 9.42 22.76 13.22
CA ALA A 173 8.46 22.91 12.13
C ALA A 173 7.99 24.37 11.94
N ARG A 174 8.09 25.23 12.97
CA ARG A 174 7.70 26.65 12.88
C ARG A 174 8.53 27.45 11.86
N SER A 175 9.74 27.00 11.51
CA SER A 175 10.55 27.65 10.47
C SER A 175 10.18 27.21 9.05
N LEU A 176 9.36 26.16 8.89
CA LEU A 176 8.97 25.64 7.58
C LEU A 176 7.72 26.38 7.10
N SER A 177 7.84 27.11 5.98
CA SER A 177 6.72 27.84 5.39
C SER A 177 5.76 26.91 4.66
N GLY A 178 4.45 27.04 4.91
CA GLY A 178 3.42 26.26 4.22
C GLY A 178 3.39 24.77 4.59
N PHE A 179 3.92 24.42 5.75
CA PHE A 179 4.03 23.06 6.25
C PHE A 179 3.10 22.84 7.47
N GLU A 180 2.30 21.77 7.43
CA GLU A 180 1.46 21.36 8.54
C GLU A 180 2.13 20.21 9.34
N PRO A 181 2.57 20.46 10.59
CA PRO A 181 3.11 19.41 11.42
C PRO A 181 1.99 18.49 11.93
N VAL A 182 2.19 17.19 11.80
CA VAL A 182 1.23 16.16 12.24
C VAL A 182 1.79 15.42 13.45
N GLY A 183 1.12 15.51 14.60
CA GLY A 183 1.56 14.87 15.84
C GLY A 183 1.18 13.40 15.86
N VAL A 184 2.14 12.50 16.02
CA VAL A 184 1.86 11.05 16.02
C VAL A 184 1.40 10.58 17.39
N VAL A 185 0.19 10.03 17.45
CA VAL A 185 -0.38 9.37 18.62
C VAL A 185 0.07 7.91 18.61
N GLN A 186 0.88 7.54 19.60
CA GLN A 186 1.20 6.17 19.95
C GLN A 186 0.60 5.83 21.32
N GLY A 187 0.27 4.57 21.53
CA GLY A 187 -0.23 4.10 22.82
C GLY A 187 -0.54 2.60 22.78
N TRP A 188 -0.72 2.01 23.96
CA TRP A 188 -0.98 0.58 24.13
C TRP A 188 -2.42 0.27 24.57
N SER A 189 -3.29 1.27 24.61
CA SER A 189 -4.68 1.15 25.07
C SER A 189 -5.49 2.37 24.60
N PRO A 190 -6.83 2.32 24.58
CA PRO A 190 -7.64 3.50 24.30
C PRO A 190 -7.29 4.68 25.21
N GLY A 191 -7.09 4.42 26.51
CA GLY A 191 -6.77 5.46 27.49
C GLY A 191 -5.40 6.12 27.30
N SER A 192 -4.37 5.35 26.93
CA SER A 192 -3.03 5.91 26.66
C SER A 192 -3.02 6.72 25.36
N MET A 193 -3.73 6.27 24.32
CA MET A 193 -3.85 7.04 23.07
C MET A 193 -4.63 8.35 23.27
N ALA A 194 -5.70 8.32 24.05
CA ALA A 194 -6.42 9.54 24.45
C ALA A 194 -5.50 10.53 25.18
N GLU A 195 -4.67 10.05 26.10
CA GLU A 195 -3.71 10.90 26.80
C GLU A 195 -2.64 11.50 25.88
N ALA A 196 -2.07 10.71 24.97
CA ALA A 196 -1.15 11.23 23.95
C ALA A 196 -1.82 12.33 23.11
N ALA A 197 -3.07 12.11 22.66
CA ALA A 197 -3.81 13.11 21.91
C ALA A 197 -3.99 14.42 22.69
N ARG A 198 -4.39 14.35 23.98
CA ARG A 198 -4.50 15.55 24.83
C ARG A 198 -3.18 16.31 24.92
N ARG A 199 -2.07 15.61 25.14
CA ARG A 199 -0.74 16.21 25.27
C ARG A 199 -0.31 16.88 23.96
N LEU A 200 -0.50 16.22 22.82
CA LEU A 200 -0.16 16.77 21.51
C LEU A 200 -1.02 18.02 21.19
N VAL A 201 -2.32 17.99 21.48
CA VAL A 201 -3.17 19.18 21.32
C VAL A 201 -2.71 20.32 22.23
N ALA A 202 -2.35 20.01 23.49
CA ALA A 202 -1.82 21.01 24.42
C ALA A 202 -0.47 21.60 23.97
N MET A 203 0.37 20.83 23.26
CA MET A 203 1.58 21.35 22.61
C MET A 203 1.26 22.34 21.47
N GLY A 204 0.08 22.21 20.85
CA GLY A 204 -0.42 23.10 19.81
C GLY A 204 -0.67 22.45 18.45
N TYR A 205 -0.60 21.11 18.36
CA TYR A 205 -0.91 20.37 17.13
C TYR A 205 -2.40 20.51 16.76
N GLY A 206 -2.67 20.86 15.50
CA GLY A 206 -4.02 20.88 14.90
C GLY A 206 -4.35 19.65 14.05
N TYR A 207 -3.38 18.76 13.88
CA TYR A 207 -3.51 17.53 13.11
C TYR A 207 -2.75 16.40 13.82
N LEU A 208 -3.43 15.28 14.11
CA LEU A 208 -2.82 14.09 14.68
C LEU A 208 -2.86 12.90 13.72
N ALA A 209 -1.87 12.01 13.81
CA ALA A 209 -1.83 10.73 13.13
C ALA A 209 -1.84 9.58 14.12
N LEU A 210 -2.78 8.65 14.00
CA LEU A 210 -2.84 7.44 14.83
C LEU A 210 -1.86 6.39 14.30
N GLY A 211 -0.79 6.15 15.05
CA GLY A 211 0.19 5.10 14.79
C GLY A 211 -0.18 3.76 15.44
N GLY A 212 0.53 2.69 15.10
CA GLY A 212 0.33 1.37 15.72
C GLY A 212 -0.94 0.62 15.27
N MET A 213 -1.68 1.16 14.28
CA MET A 213 -2.98 0.63 13.84
C MET A 213 -2.90 -0.64 12.99
N VAL A 214 -1.78 -0.87 12.31
CA VAL A 214 -1.58 -1.96 11.33
C VAL A 214 -2.00 -3.36 11.85
N PRO A 215 -1.58 -3.82 13.04
CA PRO A 215 -1.97 -5.15 13.53
C PRO A 215 -3.40 -5.22 14.08
N LEU A 216 -4.08 -4.09 14.27
CA LEU A 216 -5.36 -4.04 14.97
C LEU A 216 -6.52 -4.53 14.10
N LYS A 217 -7.53 -5.11 14.77
CA LYS A 217 -8.82 -5.45 14.16
C LYS A 217 -9.75 -4.24 14.17
N VAL A 218 -10.79 -4.27 13.33
CA VAL A 218 -11.77 -3.17 13.19
C VAL A 218 -12.33 -2.69 14.54
N PRO A 219 -12.80 -3.56 15.46
CA PRO A 219 -13.29 -3.09 16.75
C PRO A 219 -12.24 -2.34 17.59
N GLN A 220 -10.97 -2.77 17.52
CA GLN A 220 -9.88 -2.13 18.26
C GLN A 220 -9.53 -0.76 17.69
N ILE A 221 -9.51 -0.63 16.35
CA ILE A 221 -9.28 0.66 15.68
C ILE A 221 -10.41 1.64 16.06
N LYS A 222 -11.67 1.18 16.07
CA LYS A 222 -12.82 2.01 16.47
C LYS A 222 -12.71 2.48 17.92
N LEU A 223 -12.28 1.61 18.84
CA LEU A 223 -12.03 1.99 20.24
C LEU A 223 -10.93 3.05 20.37
N ALA A 224 -9.84 2.91 19.62
CA ALA A 224 -8.75 3.89 19.61
C ALA A 224 -9.22 5.24 19.05
N LEU A 225 -9.92 5.22 17.92
CA LEU A 225 -10.48 6.43 17.29
C LEU A 225 -11.47 7.15 18.20
N GLN A 226 -12.39 6.42 18.83
CA GLN A 226 -13.35 7.00 19.76
C GLN A 226 -12.64 7.68 20.92
N ALA A 227 -11.69 6.99 21.56
CA ALA A 227 -10.98 7.54 22.71
C ALA A 227 -10.16 8.79 22.36
N VAL A 228 -9.54 8.82 21.18
CA VAL A 228 -8.83 10.01 20.67
C VAL A 228 -9.80 11.14 20.35
N ARG A 229 -10.93 10.87 19.69
CA ARG A 229 -11.93 11.88 19.34
C ARG A 229 -12.60 12.48 20.58
N ASP A 230 -12.92 11.67 21.59
CA ASP A 230 -13.47 12.15 22.87
C ASP A 230 -12.48 13.08 23.59
N ALA A 231 -11.19 12.78 23.51
CA ALA A 231 -10.13 13.56 24.14
C ALA A 231 -9.72 14.81 23.35
N ALA A 232 -9.91 14.81 22.03
CA ALA A 232 -9.58 15.89 21.11
C ALA A 232 -10.68 16.06 20.04
N PRO A 233 -11.85 16.65 20.41
CA PRO A 233 -13.02 16.71 19.52
C PRO A 233 -12.79 17.46 18.21
N ASP A 234 -11.98 18.51 18.23
CA ASP A 234 -11.81 19.44 17.09
C ASP A 234 -10.50 19.26 16.32
N VAL A 235 -9.76 18.17 16.57
CA VAL A 235 -8.49 17.94 15.88
C VAL A 235 -8.69 17.16 14.58
N ARG A 236 -7.90 17.45 13.55
CA ARG A 236 -7.89 16.62 12.35
C ARG A 236 -7.21 15.28 12.64
N LEU A 237 -7.70 14.19 12.05
CA LEU A 237 -7.19 12.84 12.27
C LEU A 237 -6.73 12.16 11.00
N HIS A 238 -5.51 11.63 11.05
CA HIS A 238 -4.94 10.74 10.04
C HIS A 238 -4.82 9.32 10.62
N VAL A 239 -5.16 8.28 9.85
CA VAL A 239 -4.97 6.88 10.28
C VAL A 239 -3.85 6.22 9.49
N LEU A 240 -2.74 5.93 10.16
CA LEU A 240 -1.55 5.36 9.51
C LEU A 240 -1.75 3.87 9.16
N GLY A 241 -1.46 3.50 7.92
CA GLY A 241 -1.45 2.10 7.45
C GLY A 241 -2.83 1.43 7.46
N PHE A 242 -3.87 2.17 7.08
CA PHE A 242 -5.26 1.71 7.14
C PHE A 242 -5.63 0.80 5.97
N ALA A 243 -5.77 -0.52 6.22
CA ALA A 243 -5.98 -1.53 5.18
C ALA A 243 -7.35 -2.25 5.25
N LYS A 244 -8.40 -1.65 5.81
CA LYS A 244 -9.69 -2.30 6.10
C LYS A 244 -10.78 -2.00 5.06
N ALA A 245 -10.55 -2.37 3.80
CA ALA A 245 -11.50 -2.12 2.71
C ALA A 245 -12.90 -2.66 2.99
N ASP A 246 -13.01 -3.89 3.50
CA ASP A 246 -14.30 -4.57 3.69
C ASP A 246 -15.20 -3.92 4.76
N ASN A 247 -14.62 -3.13 5.65
CA ASN A 247 -15.31 -2.53 6.80
C ASN A 247 -15.26 -1.00 6.76
N ILE A 248 -14.98 -0.42 5.59
CA ILE A 248 -14.72 1.01 5.46
C ILE A 248 -15.89 1.85 6.02
N GLN A 249 -17.13 1.48 5.71
CA GLN A 249 -18.34 2.20 6.13
C GLN A 249 -18.54 2.18 7.65
N GLU A 250 -17.95 1.22 8.38
CA GLU A 250 -18.03 1.19 9.84
C GLU A 250 -17.24 2.32 10.51
N PHE A 251 -16.44 3.06 9.75
CA PHE A 251 -15.65 4.20 10.19
C PHE A 251 -16.31 5.55 9.88
N ASP A 252 -17.51 5.55 9.27
CA ASP A 252 -18.32 6.76 9.15
C ASP A 252 -18.64 7.32 10.55
N GLY A 253 -18.54 8.64 10.70
CA GLY A 253 -18.79 9.33 11.97
C GLY A 253 -17.59 9.43 12.94
N PHE A 254 -16.46 8.77 12.66
CA PHE A 254 -15.25 8.95 13.49
C PHE A 254 -14.45 10.22 13.16
N GLY A 255 -14.83 10.97 12.13
CA GLY A 255 -14.16 12.20 11.71
C GLY A 255 -12.72 11.94 11.26
N ILE A 256 -12.52 11.00 10.34
CA ILE A 256 -11.19 10.74 9.77
C ILE A 256 -10.95 11.71 8.61
N ASP A 257 -9.96 12.58 8.72
CA ASP A 257 -9.63 13.56 7.68
C ASP A 257 -8.79 12.95 6.55
N SER A 258 -7.90 12.02 6.89
CA SER A 258 -7.14 11.27 5.90
C SER A 258 -6.64 9.91 6.44
N PHE A 259 -6.15 9.07 5.54
CA PHE A 259 -5.50 7.81 5.89
C PHE A 259 -4.57 7.41 4.75
N ASP A 260 -3.58 6.57 5.04
CA ASP A 260 -2.69 6.03 4.02
C ASP A 260 -2.73 4.51 3.93
N THR A 261 -2.51 3.98 2.73
CA THR A 261 -2.33 2.54 2.54
C THR A 261 -1.64 2.18 1.24
N THR A 262 -0.82 1.13 1.29
CA THR A 262 -0.27 0.43 0.12
C THR A 262 -0.96 -0.90 -0.14
N SER A 263 -1.96 -1.27 0.67
CA SER A 263 -2.60 -2.59 0.64
C SER A 263 -3.14 -2.98 -0.74
N PRO A 264 -3.79 -2.08 -1.52
CA PRO A 264 -4.32 -2.44 -2.84
C PRO A 264 -3.24 -2.94 -3.82
N VAL A 265 -2.09 -2.27 -3.87
CA VAL A 265 -0.94 -2.68 -4.69
C VAL A 265 -0.27 -3.90 -4.09
N LEU A 266 0.02 -3.90 -2.79
CA LEU A 266 0.69 -5.04 -2.14
C LEU A 266 -0.09 -6.35 -2.32
N ARG A 267 -1.43 -6.32 -2.26
CA ARG A 267 -2.27 -7.52 -2.46
C ARG A 267 -2.22 -8.02 -3.90
N ALA A 268 -2.07 -7.14 -4.89
CA ALA A 268 -1.85 -7.58 -6.27
C ALA A 268 -0.58 -8.44 -6.42
N PHE A 269 0.47 -8.15 -5.64
CA PHE A 269 1.76 -8.85 -5.66
C PHE A 269 1.89 -10.00 -4.66
N LYS A 270 1.32 -9.89 -3.46
CA LYS A 270 1.64 -10.80 -2.34
C LYS A 270 0.48 -11.66 -1.87
N ASP A 271 -0.76 -11.27 -2.16
CA ASP A 271 -1.92 -12.04 -1.72
C ASP A 271 -2.00 -13.38 -2.48
N ALA A 272 -2.43 -14.43 -1.80
CA ALA A 272 -2.57 -15.74 -2.44
C ALA A 272 -3.91 -15.89 -3.19
N LYS A 273 -4.95 -15.16 -2.77
CA LYS A 273 -6.36 -15.40 -3.13
C LYS A 273 -7.09 -14.16 -3.62
N ALA A 274 -6.73 -12.98 -3.13
CA ALA A 274 -7.44 -11.73 -3.36
C ALA A 274 -6.51 -10.70 -4.00
N ASN A 275 -6.24 -10.90 -5.29
CA ASN A 275 -5.28 -10.11 -6.05
C ASN A 275 -5.92 -9.04 -6.91
N TYR A 276 -7.17 -9.25 -7.33
CA TYR A 276 -7.95 -8.36 -8.17
C TYR A 276 -9.21 -7.95 -7.41
N PHE A 277 -9.44 -6.66 -7.29
CA PHE A 277 -10.58 -6.10 -6.58
C PHE A 277 -11.67 -5.76 -7.57
N LEU A 278 -12.92 -5.92 -7.19
CA LEU A 278 -14.04 -5.45 -7.98
C LEU A 278 -15.10 -4.91 -7.03
N ARG A 279 -15.76 -3.83 -7.41
CA ARG A 279 -16.91 -3.36 -6.65
C ARG A 279 -18.11 -4.25 -6.97
N GLY A 280 -18.68 -4.88 -5.95
CA GLY A 280 -19.89 -5.68 -6.07
C GLY A 280 -21.12 -4.82 -6.30
N ASP A 281 -22.20 -5.45 -6.75
CA ASP A 281 -23.47 -4.77 -7.02
C ASP A 281 -24.13 -4.24 -5.72
N ASP A 282 -23.77 -4.83 -4.57
CA ASP A 282 -24.16 -4.39 -3.22
C ASP A 282 -23.33 -3.20 -2.70
N GLY A 283 -22.38 -2.70 -3.50
CA GLY A 283 -21.46 -1.63 -3.14
C GLY A 283 -20.23 -2.09 -2.36
N GLY A 284 -20.14 -3.37 -1.99
CA GLY A 284 -19.02 -3.97 -1.29
C GLY A 284 -17.82 -4.32 -2.18
N MET A 285 -16.79 -4.90 -1.58
CA MET A 285 -15.60 -5.39 -2.31
C MET A 285 -15.70 -6.90 -2.59
N GLU A 286 -15.64 -7.25 -3.86
CA GLU A 286 -15.40 -8.60 -4.34
C GLU A 286 -13.91 -8.80 -4.65
N TYR A 287 -13.43 -10.03 -4.40
CA TYR A 287 -12.04 -10.39 -4.63
C TYR A 287 -11.91 -11.60 -5.54
N TYR A 288 -10.94 -11.51 -6.46
CA TYR A 288 -10.63 -12.55 -7.43
C TYR A 288 -9.15 -12.96 -7.34
N THR A 289 -8.88 -14.23 -7.63
CA THR A 289 -7.54 -14.81 -7.58
C THR A 289 -6.89 -14.64 -8.95
N ALA A 290 -5.69 -14.05 -8.98
CA ALA A 290 -4.95 -13.96 -10.23
C ALA A 290 -4.47 -15.36 -10.68
N ILE A 291 -4.63 -15.66 -11.96
CA ILE A 291 -4.31 -16.96 -12.56
C ILE A 291 -2.80 -17.04 -12.76
N ARG A 292 -2.14 -17.95 -12.03
CA ARG A 292 -0.68 -18.06 -12.05
C ARG A 292 -0.21 -18.83 -13.26
N ILE A 293 0.49 -18.13 -14.15
CA ILE A 293 1.20 -18.69 -15.30
C ILE A 293 2.62 -18.09 -15.30
N PRO A 294 3.47 -18.47 -14.33
CA PRO A 294 4.84 -17.96 -14.24
C PRO A 294 5.64 -18.27 -15.52
N GLN A 295 6.73 -17.54 -15.75
CA GLN A 295 7.63 -17.82 -16.89
C GLN A 295 8.48 -19.05 -16.59
N ALA A 296 8.46 -20.09 -17.44
CA ALA A 296 9.13 -21.35 -17.18
C ALA A 296 10.65 -21.19 -16.99
N ILE A 297 11.27 -20.25 -17.70
CA ILE A 297 12.72 -20.03 -17.69
C ILE A 297 13.17 -19.10 -16.55
N VAL A 298 12.28 -18.22 -16.08
CA VAL A 298 12.63 -17.18 -15.10
C VAL A 298 12.23 -17.59 -13.69
N ASN A 299 11.17 -18.39 -13.54
CA ASN A 299 10.69 -18.81 -12.24
C ASN A 299 11.67 -19.79 -11.59
N ARG A 300 12.16 -19.43 -10.39
CA ARG A 300 13.14 -20.22 -9.64
C ARG A 300 12.65 -21.63 -9.31
N ASP A 301 11.39 -21.78 -8.93
CA ASP A 301 10.85 -23.06 -8.47
C ASP A 301 10.65 -24.02 -9.65
N LEU A 302 10.16 -23.52 -10.78
CA LEU A 302 10.09 -24.29 -12.04
C LEU A 302 11.48 -24.67 -12.57
N ASN A 303 12.44 -23.73 -12.53
CA ASN A 303 13.83 -24.03 -12.87
C ASN A 303 14.44 -25.10 -11.96
N ASN A 304 14.11 -25.10 -10.66
CA ASN A 304 14.58 -26.13 -9.74
C ASN A 304 13.97 -27.51 -10.06
N LEU A 305 12.68 -27.56 -10.41
CA LEU A 305 12.04 -28.81 -10.88
C LEU A 305 12.78 -29.36 -12.10
N SER A 306 13.09 -28.51 -13.08
CA SER A 306 13.81 -28.94 -14.27
C SER A 306 15.24 -29.41 -13.97
N ARG A 307 15.99 -28.66 -13.15
CA ARG A 307 17.35 -29.05 -12.74
C ARG A 307 17.40 -30.34 -11.92
N SER A 308 16.31 -30.68 -11.24
CA SER A 308 16.18 -31.95 -10.52
C SER A 308 15.80 -33.14 -11.40
N GLY A 309 15.54 -32.92 -12.70
CA GLY A 309 15.15 -33.97 -13.65
C GLY A 309 13.70 -34.44 -13.51
N LEU A 310 12.87 -33.71 -12.75
CA LEU A 310 11.46 -34.07 -12.53
C LEU A 310 10.56 -33.71 -13.73
N VAL A 311 10.90 -32.63 -14.44
CA VAL A 311 10.15 -32.16 -15.62
C VAL A 311 11.15 -31.60 -16.63
N LEU A 312 10.98 -31.90 -17.92
CA LEU A 312 11.85 -31.33 -18.95
C LEU A 312 11.54 -29.83 -19.13
N GLN A 313 12.57 -29.03 -19.37
CA GLN A 313 12.39 -27.59 -19.59
C GLN A 313 11.52 -27.31 -20.84
N GLU A 314 11.65 -28.14 -21.88
CA GLU A 314 10.86 -28.05 -23.11
C GLU A 314 9.37 -28.28 -22.83
N ASP A 315 9.04 -29.29 -22.02
CA ASP A 315 7.66 -29.57 -21.60
C ASP A 315 7.06 -28.40 -20.81
N LEU A 316 7.84 -27.79 -19.90
CA LEU A 316 7.41 -26.59 -19.17
C LEU A 316 7.09 -25.43 -20.11
N GLN A 317 7.88 -25.22 -21.15
CA GLN A 317 7.63 -24.15 -22.12
C GLN A 317 6.40 -24.44 -23.00
N ILE A 318 6.16 -25.70 -23.38
CA ILE A 318 4.97 -26.11 -24.13
C ILE A 318 3.72 -25.89 -23.27
N MET A 319 3.71 -26.40 -22.04
CA MET A 319 2.59 -26.24 -21.12
C MET A 319 2.32 -24.76 -20.77
N GLU A 320 3.37 -23.95 -20.60
CA GLU A 320 3.25 -22.50 -20.41
C GLU A 320 2.54 -21.84 -21.61
N ALA A 321 2.99 -22.14 -22.82
CA ALA A 321 2.42 -21.60 -24.05
C ALA A 321 0.96 -22.02 -24.24
N ASP A 322 0.64 -23.28 -23.92
CA ASP A 322 -0.72 -23.81 -24.01
C ASP A 322 -1.65 -23.19 -22.97
N ALA A 323 -1.20 -23.02 -21.72
CA ALA A 323 -1.97 -22.32 -20.69
C ALA A 323 -2.27 -20.86 -21.09
N LEU A 324 -1.28 -20.14 -21.61
CA LEU A 324 -1.48 -18.77 -22.10
C LEU A 324 -2.47 -18.73 -23.27
N ARG A 325 -2.29 -19.61 -24.26
CA ARG A 325 -3.17 -19.69 -25.43
C ARG A 325 -4.60 -20.02 -25.05
N ALA A 326 -4.80 -20.95 -24.12
CA ALA A 326 -6.12 -21.37 -23.70
C ALA A 326 -6.86 -20.27 -22.92
N VAL A 327 -6.18 -19.56 -22.00
CA VAL A 327 -6.80 -18.44 -21.27
C VAL A 327 -7.09 -17.26 -22.19
N ARG A 328 -6.19 -16.92 -23.11
CA ARG A 328 -6.42 -15.89 -24.13
C ARG A 328 -7.57 -16.28 -25.07
N GLY A 329 -7.60 -17.54 -25.51
CA GLY A 329 -8.67 -18.09 -26.33
C GLY A 329 -10.02 -18.07 -25.63
N TYR A 330 -10.07 -18.35 -24.32
CA TYR A 330 -11.28 -18.24 -23.51
C TYR A 330 -11.78 -16.79 -23.42
N ALA A 331 -10.87 -15.84 -23.21
CA ALA A 331 -11.22 -14.43 -23.23
C ALA A 331 -11.79 -14.01 -24.59
N ALA A 332 -11.25 -14.54 -25.69
CA ALA A 332 -11.75 -14.29 -27.04
C ALA A 332 -13.01 -15.11 -27.44
N GLY A 333 -13.53 -15.99 -26.57
CA GLY A 333 -14.67 -16.85 -26.87
C GLY A 333 -14.36 -18.04 -27.78
N LEU A 334 -13.08 -18.35 -28.01
CA LEU A 334 -12.60 -19.42 -28.88
C LEU A 334 -12.36 -20.75 -28.15
N VAL A 335 -12.22 -20.72 -26.83
CA VAL A 335 -11.94 -21.88 -25.97
C VAL A 335 -12.98 -21.91 -24.84
N GLY A 336 -13.46 -23.10 -24.47
CA GLY A 336 -14.38 -23.27 -23.34
C GLY A 336 -13.70 -23.09 -21.98
N LEU A 337 -14.48 -22.82 -20.94
CA LEU A 337 -13.97 -22.61 -19.57
C LEU A 337 -13.14 -23.79 -19.08
N ASP A 338 -13.69 -25.01 -19.18
CA ASP A 338 -13.03 -26.21 -18.67
C ASP A 338 -11.67 -26.44 -19.33
N ALA A 339 -11.60 -26.31 -20.65
CA ALA A 339 -10.35 -26.46 -21.40
C ALA A 339 -9.29 -25.41 -21.01
N ALA A 340 -9.69 -24.16 -20.74
CA ALA A 340 -8.77 -23.13 -20.29
C ALA A 340 -8.26 -23.40 -18.87
N ILE A 341 -9.14 -23.81 -17.96
CA ILE A 341 -8.75 -24.17 -16.59
C ILE A 341 -7.86 -25.41 -16.61
N ASP A 342 -8.19 -26.44 -17.39
CA ASP A 342 -7.41 -27.67 -17.48
C ASP A 342 -5.98 -27.38 -17.96
N ALA A 343 -5.81 -26.56 -19.01
CA ALA A 343 -4.48 -26.17 -19.47
C ALA A 343 -3.66 -25.46 -18.39
N VAL A 344 -4.28 -24.52 -17.65
CA VAL A 344 -3.63 -23.84 -16.52
C VAL A 344 -3.28 -24.81 -15.39
N MET A 345 -4.19 -25.71 -15.06
CA MET A 345 -4.02 -26.66 -13.97
C MET A 345 -3.00 -27.75 -14.31
N THR A 346 -2.85 -28.12 -15.58
CA THR A 346 -1.77 -28.98 -16.07
C THR A 346 -0.42 -28.29 -15.93
N TYR A 347 -0.32 -27.01 -16.31
CA TYR A 347 0.91 -26.24 -16.13
C TYR A 347 1.25 -25.99 -14.66
N ALA A 348 0.24 -25.69 -13.83
CA ALA A 348 0.42 -25.53 -12.39
C ALA A 348 1.00 -26.80 -11.77
N ASP A 349 0.52 -27.97 -12.16
CA ASP A 349 1.06 -29.25 -11.69
C ASP A 349 2.37 -29.65 -12.39
N ALA A 350 2.88 -28.81 -13.31
CA ALA A 350 4.05 -29.07 -14.14
C ALA A 350 3.99 -30.42 -14.87
N GLY A 351 2.78 -30.89 -15.21
CA GLY A 351 2.57 -32.18 -15.87
C GLY A 351 3.00 -33.39 -15.03
N ILE A 352 3.17 -33.23 -13.72
CA ILE A 352 3.51 -34.32 -12.81
C ILE A 352 2.24 -35.14 -12.52
N ASP A 353 2.33 -36.46 -12.64
CA ASP A 353 1.22 -37.38 -12.38
C ASP A 353 0.67 -37.24 -10.95
N ASP A 354 -0.66 -37.26 -10.81
CA ASP A 354 -1.36 -37.09 -9.54
C ASP A 354 -0.97 -38.14 -8.46
N GLY A 355 -0.49 -39.31 -8.89
CA GLY A 355 -0.02 -40.40 -8.03
C GLY A 355 1.44 -40.29 -7.57
N ASP A 356 2.22 -39.34 -8.08
CA ASP A 356 3.60 -39.12 -7.64
C ASP A 356 3.63 -38.28 -6.36
N ALA A 357 4.18 -38.82 -5.28
CA ALA A 357 4.35 -38.09 -4.01
C ALA A 357 5.16 -36.78 -4.16
N ARG A 358 5.94 -36.64 -5.23
CA ARG A 358 6.70 -35.43 -5.58
C ARG A 358 5.82 -34.35 -6.21
N ALA A 359 4.70 -34.71 -6.82
CA ALA A 359 3.68 -33.77 -7.29
C ALA A 359 3.11 -32.97 -6.12
N GLU A 360 2.85 -33.62 -4.98
CA GLU A 360 2.36 -32.95 -3.77
C GLU A 360 3.36 -31.93 -3.20
N GLY A 361 4.65 -32.27 -3.24
CA GLY A 361 5.74 -31.36 -2.87
C GLY A 361 5.82 -30.14 -3.80
N ALA A 362 5.72 -30.34 -5.13
CA ALA A 362 5.69 -29.27 -6.11
C ALA A 362 4.41 -28.42 -6.06
N ARG A 363 3.25 -29.00 -5.71
CA ARG A 363 1.99 -28.29 -5.46
C ARG A 363 2.10 -27.37 -4.25
N SER A 364 2.76 -27.81 -3.18
CA SER A 364 2.93 -27.04 -1.95
C SER A 364 3.81 -25.77 -2.10
N THR A 365 4.65 -25.72 -3.15
CA THR A 365 5.51 -24.56 -3.43
C THR A 365 4.81 -23.49 -4.27
N LEU A 366 3.68 -23.81 -4.91
CA LEU A 366 2.88 -22.81 -5.64
C LEU A 366 2.14 -21.89 -4.66
N PRO A 367 2.32 -20.57 -4.74
CA PRO A 367 1.67 -19.64 -3.83
C PRO A 367 0.14 -19.78 -3.84
N GLY A 368 -0.46 -20.03 -2.68
CA GLY A 368 -1.91 -20.14 -2.52
C GLY A 368 -2.52 -21.53 -2.78
N ALA A 369 -1.72 -22.54 -3.14
CA ALA A 369 -2.17 -23.92 -3.29
C ALA A 369 -2.39 -24.59 -1.92
N ALA A 370 -3.49 -24.26 -1.24
CA ALA A 370 -3.94 -25.04 -0.08
C ALA A 370 -4.40 -26.45 -0.49
N SER A 371 -4.89 -26.59 -1.73
CA SER A 371 -5.17 -27.86 -2.43
C SER A 371 -5.35 -27.58 -3.93
N ARG A 372 -5.14 -28.60 -4.77
CA ARG A 372 -5.41 -28.53 -6.22
C ARG A 372 -6.85 -28.15 -6.53
N ALA A 373 -7.81 -28.84 -5.91
CA ALA A 373 -9.24 -28.56 -6.08
C ALA A 373 -9.63 -27.13 -5.65
N GLY A 374 -9.08 -26.66 -4.52
CA GLY A 374 -9.34 -25.30 -4.04
C GLY A 374 -8.72 -24.23 -4.93
N LEU A 375 -7.58 -24.50 -5.58
CA LEU A 375 -6.98 -23.61 -6.56
C LEU A 375 -7.83 -23.56 -7.84
N ARG A 376 -8.22 -24.73 -8.36
CA ARG A 376 -9.09 -24.87 -9.53
C ARG A 376 -10.37 -24.06 -9.37
N ALA A 377 -11.09 -24.24 -8.26
CA ALA A 377 -12.34 -23.53 -7.98
C ALA A 377 -12.18 -21.99 -7.98
N ARG A 378 -11.02 -21.47 -7.53
CA ARG A 378 -10.75 -20.02 -7.54
C ARG A 378 -10.42 -19.50 -8.94
N TYR A 379 -9.71 -20.29 -9.75
CA TYR A 379 -9.46 -19.94 -11.16
C TYR A 379 -10.76 -20.01 -11.96
N GLU A 380 -11.58 -21.04 -11.76
CA GLU A 380 -12.92 -21.16 -12.36
C GLU A 380 -13.78 -19.95 -12.03
N ARG A 381 -13.86 -19.57 -10.73
CA ARG A 381 -14.58 -18.35 -10.32
C ARG A 381 -14.08 -17.11 -11.06
N THR A 382 -12.77 -16.96 -11.20
CA THR A 382 -12.17 -15.77 -11.83
C THR A 382 -12.49 -15.73 -13.33
N LEU A 383 -12.27 -16.82 -14.06
CA LEU A 383 -12.57 -16.89 -15.48
C LEU A 383 -14.08 -16.78 -15.75
N LEU A 384 -14.91 -17.53 -15.02
CA LEU A 384 -16.37 -17.51 -15.18
C LEU A 384 -16.95 -16.11 -14.94
N SER A 385 -16.43 -15.37 -13.94
CA SER A 385 -16.88 -14.00 -13.67
C SER A 385 -16.51 -12.98 -14.74
N ARG A 386 -15.49 -13.31 -15.56
CA ARG A 386 -14.89 -12.39 -16.54
C ARG A 386 -14.64 -11.00 -15.95
N CYS A 387 -14.13 -10.95 -14.71
CA CYS A 387 -14.09 -9.73 -13.91
C CYS A 387 -13.31 -8.56 -14.54
N TRP A 388 -12.39 -8.85 -15.48
CA TRP A 388 -11.68 -7.85 -16.28
C TRP A 388 -12.57 -7.14 -17.32
N GLU A 389 -13.73 -7.70 -17.66
CA GLU A 389 -14.70 -7.08 -18.59
C GLU A 389 -15.79 -6.31 -17.86
N ARG A 390 -15.96 -6.60 -16.56
CA ARG A 390 -16.88 -5.88 -15.67
C ARG A 390 -16.33 -4.52 -15.23
N CYS A 391 -15.03 -4.28 -15.38
CA CYS A 391 -14.40 -3.01 -15.04
C CYS A 391 -13.98 -2.24 -16.29
N ALA A 392 -14.38 -0.99 -16.38
CA ALA A 392 -14.06 -0.11 -17.52
C ALA A 392 -12.75 0.69 -17.34
N CYS A 393 -11.96 0.42 -16.29
CA CYS A 393 -10.73 1.16 -16.07
C CYS A 393 -9.72 0.93 -17.20
N ARG A 394 -8.77 1.84 -17.35
CA ARG A 394 -7.70 1.74 -18.35
C ARG A 394 -6.90 0.44 -18.23
N ALA A 395 -6.56 0.02 -17.01
CA ALA A 395 -5.81 -1.21 -16.77
C ALA A 395 -6.56 -2.45 -17.28
N CYS A 396 -7.88 -2.52 -17.14
CA CYS A 396 -8.67 -3.66 -17.60
C CYS A 396 -8.98 -3.58 -19.09
N SER A 397 -9.35 -2.40 -19.59
CA SER A 397 -9.70 -2.18 -20.99
C SER A 397 -8.50 -2.32 -21.95
N GLU A 398 -7.28 -1.91 -21.54
CA GLU A 398 -6.10 -2.00 -22.40
C GLU A 398 -5.59 -3.43 -22.59
N ILE A 399 -5.58 -4.25 -21.53
CA ILE A 399 -4.90 -5.56 -21.56
C ILE A 399 -5.86 -6.74 -21.37
N GLY A 400 -7.14 -6.49 -21.11
CA GLY A 400 -8.17 -7.52 -20.96
C GLY A 400 -7.78 -8.58 -19.92
N VAL A 401 -7.89 -9.85 -20.30
CA VAL A 401 -7.60 -11.00 -19.43
C VAL A 401 -6.18 -10.99 -18.85
N GLU A 402 -5.23 -10.30 -19.49
CA GLU A 402 -3.86 -10.20 -18.98
C GLU A 402 -3.80 -9.55 -17.58
N VAL A 403 -4.76 -8.69 -17.22
CA VAL A 403 -4.79 -8.05 -15.89
C VAL A 403 -4.98 -9.07 -14.77
N VAL A 404 -5.70 -10.17 -15.02
CA VAL A 404 -5.93 -11.24 -14.06
C VAL A 404 -4.88 -12.35 -14.13
N LEU A 405 -3.91 -12.26 -15.03
CA LEU A 405 -2.77 -13.18 -15.03
C LEU A 405 -1.72 -12.73 -14.00
N TYR A 406 -1.27 -13.67 -13.17
CA TYR A 406 -0.13 -13.50 -12.29
C TYR A 406 1.13 -13.94 -13.04
N ARG A 407 1.70 -13.01 -13.80
CA ARG A 407 2.86 -13.24 -14.67
C ARG A 407 3.61 -11.94 -14.94
N GLY A 408 4.87 -11.89 -14.50
CA GLY A 408 5.72 -10.71 -14.66
C GLY A 408 5.25 -9.50 -13.85
N ARG A 409 6.12 -8.48 -13.77
CA ARG A 409 5.85 -7.28 -12.97
C ARG A 409 4.78 -6.39 -13.60
N GLN A 410 4.75 -6.24 -14.92
CA GLN A 410 3.91 -5.24 -15.61
C GLN A 410 2.40 -5.53 -15.50
N ARG A 411 1.99 -6.80 -15.57
CA ARG A 411 0.59 -7.20 -15.32
C ARG A 411 0.21 -6.97 -13.87
N THR A 412 1.08 -7.40 -12.97
CA THR A 412 0.85 -7.29 -11.52
C THR A 412 0.79 -5.84 -11.06
N GLN A 413 1.62 -4.96 -11.64
CA GLN A 413 1.59 -3.52 -11.38
C GLN A 413 0.30 -2.88 -11.90
N ARG A 414 -0.13 -3.19 -13.14
CA ARG A 414 -1.42 -2.73 -13.69
C ARG A 414 -2.61 -3.18 -12.85
N ARG A 415 -2.60 -4.43 -12.38
CA ARG A 415 -3.61 -4.93 -11.43
C ARG A 415 -3.55 -4.19 -10.10
N GLY A 416 -2.36 -3.84 -9.60
CA GLY A 416 -2.20 -2.99 -8.42
C GLY A 416 -2.80 -1.60 -8.60
N PHE A 417 -2.59 -0.98 -9.76
CA PHE A 417 -3.18 0.32 -10.13
C PHE A 417 -4.70 0.23 -10.24
N HIS A 418 -5.23 -0.82 -10.89
CA HIS A 418 -6.66 -1.14 -10.90
C HIS A 418 -7.24 -1.25 -9.48
N ASN A 419 -6.54 -1.98 -8.59
CA ASN A 419 -6.98 -2.12 -7.20
C ASN A 419 -6.98 -0.77 -6.46
N LEU A 420 -6.02 0.13 -6.74
CA LEU A 420 -5.99 1.48 -6.17
C LEU A 420 -7.22 2.28 -6.58
N GLU A 421 -7.56 2.31 -7.87
CA GLU A 421 -8.75 3.02 -8.37
C GLU A 421 -10.04 2.45 -7.78
N THR A 422 -10.17 1.12 -7.75
CA THR A 422 -11.33 0.45 -7.16
C THR A 422 -11.45 0.79 -5.66
N TYR A 423 -10.32 0.82 -4.95
CA TYR A 423 -10.28 1.19 -3.54
C TYR A 423 -10.60 2.68 -3.33
N HIS A 424 -10.08 3.60 -4.16
CA HIS A 424 -10.41 5.02 -4.10
C HIS A 424 -11.89 5.27 -4.33
N SER A 425 -12.50 4.58 -5.29
CA SER A 425 -13.95 4.63 -5.53
C SER A 425 -14.76 4.20 -4.30
N LEU A 426 -14.29 3.18 -3.58
CA LEU A 426 -14.93 2.71 -2.34
C LEU A 426 -14.80 3.73 -1.20
N VAL A 427 -13.60 4.27 -0.97
CA VAL A 427 -13.34 5.15 0.17
C VAL A 427 -13.84 6.58 -0.04
N ARG A 428 -14.09 7.01 -1.29
CA ARG A 428 -14.72 8.31 -1.58
C ARG A 428 -16.11 8.47 -0.97
N ASP A 429 -16.76 7.36 -0.67
CA ASP A 429 -18.06 7.37 0.01
C ASP A 429 -17.95 7.63 1.51
N LEU A 430 -16.75 7.57 2.10
CA LEU A 430 -16.51 7.94 3.49
C LEU A 430 -16.77 9.41 3.73
N ARG A 431 -17.73 9.69 4.61
CA ARG A 431 -18.05 11.04 5.02
C ARG A 431 -17.25 11.40 6.27
N CYS A 432 -16.35 12.38 6.12
CA CYS A 432 -15.92 13.17 7.26
C CYS A 432 -17.04 14.18 7.54
N GLU A 433 -17.77 14.02 8.65
CA GLU A 433 -18.49 15.15 9.21
C GLU A 433 -17.44 16.22 9.53
N ALA A 434 -17.56 17.39 8.90
CA ALA A 434 -16.53 18.41 8.98
C ALA A 434 -16.38 18.86 10.44
N VAL A 435 -15.15 18.78 10.95
CA VAL A 435 -14.76 19.56 12.12
C VAL A 435 -14.95 21.04 11.74
N PRO A 436 -15.66 21.86 12.54
CA PRO A 436 -15.79 23.28 12.27
C PRO A 436 -14.40 23.90 12.07
N GLU A 437 -14.24 24.64 10.97
CA GLU A 437 -12.97 25.28 10.62
C GLU A 437 -12.48 26.12 11.81
N ALA A 438 -11.31 25.76 12.37
CA ALA A 438 -10.74 26.51 13.49
C ALA A 438 -10.53 27.96 13.05
N ALA A 439 -11.12 28.91 13.77
CA ALA A 439 -11.04 30.33 13.47
C ALA A 439 -9.56 30.75 13.26
N PRO A 440 -9.28 31.65 12.30
CA PRO A 440 -7.91 32.10 12.03
C PRO A 440 -7.29 32.63 13.33
N ARG A 441 -6.18 32.01 13.73
CA ARG A 441 -5.41 32.44 14.91
C ARG A 441 -4.90 33.85 14.64
N HIS A 442 -5.52 34.84 15.28
CA HIS A 442 -4.99 36.20 15.29
C HIS A 442 -3.58 36.20 15.91
N PRO A 443 -2.62 36.92 15.32
CA PRO A 443 -1.30 37.05 15.93
C PRO A 443 -1.46 37.73 17.30
N ALA A 444 -0.85 37.12 18.32
CA ALA A 444 -0.81 37.70 19.65
C ALA A 444 -0.23 39.13 19.58
N PRO A 445 -0.82 40.12 20.28
CA PRO A 445 -0.25 41.45 20.31
C PRO A 445 1.13 41.38 20.98
N LEU A 446 2.13 41.93 20.30
CA LEU A 446 3.44 42.19 20.86
C LEU A 446 3.26 43.12 22.07
N CYS A 447 3.57 42.63 23.27
CA CYS A 447 3.82 43.44 24.47
C CYS A 447 5.29 43.34 24.83
#